data_AF-A0A8T0A3B4-F1
#
_entry.id   AF-A0A8T0A3B4-F1
#
_cell.length_a   1.000
_cell.length_b   1.000
_cell.length_c   1.000
_cell.angle_alpha   90.00
_cell.angle_beta   90.00
_cell.angle_gamma   90.00
#
_symmetry.space_group_name_H-M   'P 1'
#
loop_
_entity.id
_entity.type
_entity.pdbx_description
1 polymer ?
#
loop_
_entity_poly.entity_id
_entity_poly.type
_entity_poly.pdbx_seq_one_letter_code
_entity_poly.pdbx_strand_id
1 'polypeptide(L)'
;MYNNNNSKIIFSSFYFYLLLILIGALPGIKTRTINNSNENNIFLFQRNQRNNEEINNQNDNLNCNVYDNDQLHVLMDRICELCHDMFSHQLPNTRAECRSDCFRSNNFKKCLRLFKPINTKNK
;
A
#
# COMPACT_ATOMS: atom_id res chain seq x y z
N MET A 1 -46.29 -43.80 -31.68
CA MET A 1 -46.41 -42.35 -31.45
C MET A 1 -45.26 -41.91 -30.58
N TYR A 2 -44.22 -41.30 -31.16
CA TYR A 2 -43.01 -40.87 -30.46
C TYR A 2 -43.33 -39.55 -29.73
N ASN A 3 -43.46 -39.60 -28.40
CA ASN A 3 -43.92 -38.46 -27.62
C ASN A 3 -42.77 -37.46 -27.39
N ASN A 4 -42.88 -36.31 -28.04
CA ASN A 4 -41.86 -35.30 -28.28
C ASN A 4 -41.73 -34.30 -27.11
N ASN A 5 -41.34 -34.80 -25.93
CA ASN A 5 -41.12 -33.96 -24.74
C ASN A 5 -39.63 -33.78 -24.39
N ASN A 6 -38.75 -34.63 -24.93
CA ASN A 6 -37.30 -34.53 -24.68
C ASN A 6 -36.60 -33.51 -25.60
N SER A 7 -37.15 -33.19 -26.78
CA SER A 7 -36.53 -32.16 -27.63
C SER A 7 -36.79 -30.74 -27.09
N LYS A 8 -37.98 -30.48 -26.53
CA LYS A 8 -38.33 -29.16 -25.97
C LYS A 8 -37.42 -28.73 -24.80
N ILE A 9 -37.05 -29.66 -23.93
CA ILE A 9 -36.13 -29.40 -22.81
C ILE A 9 -34.72 -29.06 -23.33
N ILE A 10 -34.25 -29.80 -24.33
CA ILE A 10 -32.93 -29.56 -24.94
C ILE A 10 -32.92 -28.20 -25.67
N PHE A 11 -33.98 -27.85 -26.42
CA PHE A 11 -34.09 -26.55 -27.08
C PHE A 11 -34.18 -25.38 -26.08
N SER A 12 -34.84 -25.57 -24.94
CA SER A 12 -34.89 -24.57 -23.87
C SER A 12 -33.52 -24.30 -23.26
N SER A 13 -32.71 -25.33 -23.05
CA SER A 13 -31.34 -25.18 -22.53
C SER A 13 -30.43 -24.48 -23.53
N PHE A 14 -30.49 -24.83 -24.82
CA PHE A 14 -29.72 -24.15 -25.85
C PHE A 14 -30.11 -22.67 -26.00
N TYR A 15 -31.41 -22.35 -25.91
CA TYR A 15 -31.89 -20.97 -25.93
C TYR A 15 -31.37 -20.16 -24.75
N PHE A 16 -31.33 -20.76 -23.55
CA PHE A 16 -30.77 -20.12 -22.37
C PHE A 16 -29.26 -19.86 -22.50
N TYR A 17 -28.50 -20.83 -23.04
CA TYR A 17 -27.07 -20.67 -23.34
C TYR A 17 -26.81 -19.59 -24.40
N LEU A 18 -27.61 -19.54 -25.47
CA LEU A 18 -27.54 -18.49 -26.49
C LEU A 18 -27.86 -17.11 -25.91
N LEU A 19 -28.84 -17.01 -25.01
CA LEU A 19 -29.18 -15.76 -24.32
C LEU A 19 -28.02 -15.28 -23.42
N LEU A 20 -27.36 -16.20 -22.71
CA LEU A 20 -26.19 -15.89 -21.88
C LEU A 20 -25.00 -15.40 -22.69
N ILE A 21 -24.79 -15.91 -23.92
CA ILE A 21 -23.72 -15.44 -24.82
C ILE A 21 -24.05 -14.02 -25.34
N LEU A 22 -25.32 -13.72 -25.64
CA LEU A 22 -25.74 -12.39 -26.11
C LEU A 22 -25.64 -11.30 -25.03
N ILE A 23 -25.91 -11.63 -23.76
CA ILE A 23 -25.79 -10.69 -22.63
C ILE A 23 -24.33 -10.63 -22.12
N GLY A 24 -23.53 -11.67 -22.38
CA GLY A 24 -22.18 -11.89 -21.84
C GLY A 24 -21.04 -11.14 -22.54
N ALA A 25 -21.31 -10.27 -23.51
CA ALA A 25 -20.28 -9.41 -24.10
C ALA A 25 -20.04 -8.14 -23.25
N LEU A 26 -19.66 -8.33 -21.98
CA LEU A 26 -19.03 -7.27 -21.19
C LEU A 26 -17.53 -7.28 -21.49
N PRO A 27 -16.96 -6.21 -22.09
CA PRO A 27 -15.52 -6.11 -22.24
C PRO A 27 -14.86 -6.01 -20.86
N GLY A 28 -14.07 -7.03 -20.53
CA GLY A 28 -12.94 -6.93 -19.62
C GLY A 28 -13.26 -6.56 -18.18
N ILE A 29 -13.69 -7.53 -17.37
CA ILE A 29 -13.33 -7.50 -15.96
C ILE A 29 -11.82 -7.78 -15.91
N LYS A 30 -11.00 -6.73 -15.92
CA LYS A 30 -9.58 -6.82 -15.59
C LYS A 30 -9.54 -7.24 -14.12
N THR A 31 -9.52 -8.54 -13.87
CA THR A 31 -9.15 -9.07 -12.56
C THR A 31 -7.76 -8.54 -12.27
N ARG A 32 -7.67 -7.54 -11.40
CA ARG A 32 -6.42 -7.15 -10.80
C ARG A 32 -6.08 -8.30 -9.87
N THR A 33 -5.31 -9.27 -10.37
CA THR A 33 -4.60 -10.19 -9.50
C THR A 33 -3.73 -9.33 -8.59
N ILE A 34 -4.13 -9.20 -7.33
CA ILE A 34 -3.22 -8.76 -6.27
C ILE A 34 -2.27 -9.93 -6.11
N ASN A 35 -1.18 -9.90 -6.85
CA ASN A 35 -0.01 -10.70 -6.53
C ASN A 35 0.50 -10.13 -5.20
N ASN A 36 0.08 -10.73 -4.09
CA ASN A 36 0.70 -10.50 -2.80
C ASN A 36 2.08 -11.16 -2.82
N SER A 37 3.01 -10.53 -3.53
CA SER A 37 4.44 -10.73 -3.35
C SER A 37 4.88 -9.89 -2.14
N ASN A 38 4.33 -10.23 -0.97
CA ASN A 38 4.91 -9.84 0.30
C ASN A 38 5.92 -10.95 0.63
N GLU A 39 7.05 -10.93 -0.06
CA GLU A 39 8.25 -11.60 0.44
C GLU A 39 8.91 -10.63 1.42
N ASN A 40 9.02 -11.11 2.65
CA ASN A 40 9.67 -10.48 3.78
C ASN A 40 11.04 -9.89 3.41
N ASN A 41 11.20 -8.59 3.60
CA ASN A 41 12.47 -7.94 3.93
C ASN A 41 12.24 -6.81 4.92
N ILE A 42 11.45 -7.08 5.97
CA ILE A 42 11.48 -6.26 7.17
C ILE A 42 12.67 -6.74 8.02
N PHE A 43 13.71 -5.90 8.02
CA PHE A 43 14.69 -5.73 9.10
C PHE A 43 16.00 -6.54 9.05
N LEU A 44 16.97 -6.00 8.30
CA LEU A 44 18.38 -5.94 8.74
C LEU A 44 18.76 -4.46 8.97
N PHE A 45 18.14 -3.81 9.96
CA PHE A 45 18.70 -2.54 10.47
C PHE A 45 19.79 -2.89 11.48
N GLN A 46 20.98 -3.16 10.97
CA GLN A 46 22.17 -3.23 11.80
C GLN A 46 22.49 -1.81 12.26
N ARG A 47 22.29 -1.55 13.55
CA ARG A 47 22.50 -0.25 14.21
C ARG A 47 23.97 0.16 14.08
N ASN A 48 24.34 0.87 13.01
CA ASN A 48 25.60 1.58 12.92
C ASN A 48 25.33 3.10 13.04
N GLN A 49 24.83 3.50 14.21
CA GLN A 49 24.94 4.89 14.63
C GLN A 49 26.33 5.09 15.21
N ARG A 50 27.28 5.57 14.38
CA ARG A 50 28.48 6.24 14.87
C ARG A 50 28.85 7.38 13.92
N ASN A 51 28.78 8.58 14.49
CA ASN A 51 29.69 9.71 14.30
C ASN A 51 29.94 10.15 12.86
N ASN A 52 29.32 11.26 12.48
CA ASN A 52 30.03 12.40 11.90
C ASN A 52 29.17 13.64 12.10
N GLU A 53 29.56 14.42 13.09
CA GLU A 53 29.24 15.85 13.17
C GLU A 53 29.88 16.57 11.99
N GLU A 54 29.14 17.56 11.49
CA GLU A 54 29.58 18.77 10.80
C GLU A 54 30.40 18.65 9.49
N ILE A 55 29.83 19.18 8.39
CA ILE A 55 30.43 20.24 7.57
C ILE A 55 29.32 20.88 6.70
N ASN A 56 29.01 22.13 7.05
CA ASN A 56 28.58 23.29 6.24
C ASN A 56 28.10 23.05 4.79
N ASN A 57 26.88 23.51 4.47
CA ASN A 57 26.61 24.73 3.70
C ASN A 57 25.18 24.72 3.16
N GLN A 58 24.27 25.43 3.86
CA GLN A 58 23.26 26.38 3.35
C GLN A 58 22.68 26.25 1.92
N ASN A 59 22.54 25.03 1.42
CA ASN A 59 21.84 24.59 0.21
C ASN A 59 21.05 23.30 0.49
N ASP A 60 20.75 23.02 1.76
CA ASP A 60 20.07 21.81 2.24
C ASP A 60 18.57 21.74 1.87
N ASN A 61 18.05 22.74 1.15
CA ASN A 61 16.64 22.80 0.74
C ASN A 61 16.35 22.11 -0.60
N LEU A 62 17.36 21.65 -1.34
CA LEU A 62 17.16 21.03 -2.65
C LEU A 62 17.47 19.53 -2.68
N ASN A 63 18.30 19.01 -1.76
CA ASN A 63 18.67 17.60 -1.78
C ASN A 63 18.26 16.90 -0.48
N CYS A 64 17.17 16.13 -0.54
CA CYS A 64 16.75 15.28 0.57
C CYS A 64 17.65 14.03 0.65
N ASN A 65 18.64 14.05 1.54
CA ASN A 65 19.58 12.94 1.78
C ASN A 65 18.93 11.57 2.08
N VAL A 66 17.66 11.56 2.48
CA VAL A 66 16.88 10.35 2.70
C VAL A 66 16.72 9.52 1.41
N TYR A 67 16.70 10.17 0.24
CA TYR A 67 16.56 9.50 -1.06
C TYR A 67 17.87 8.91 -1.57
N ASP A 68 19.01 9.27 -0.98
CA ASP A 68 20.31 8.65 -1.30
C ASP A 68 20.40 7.20 -0.77
N ASN A 69 19.52 6.83 0.15
CA ASN A 69 19.41 5.48 0.70
C ASN A 69 17.99 4.93 0.48
N ASP A 70 17.84 4.11 -0.56
CA ASP A 70 16.56 3.50 -0.94
C ASP A 70 15.88 2.76 0.22
N GLN A 71 16.64 2.01 1.02
CA GLN A 71 16.07 1.25 2.14
C GLN A 71 15.52 2.18 3.23
N LEU A 72 16.25 3.25 3.53
CA LEU A 72 15.80 4.26 4.48
C LEU A 72 14.57 4.97 3.94
N HIS A 73 14.60 5.43 2.69
CA HIS A 73 13.46 6.07 2.04
C HIS A 73 12.19 5.20 2.11
N VAL A 74 12.28 3.93 1.71
CA VAL A 74 11.15 2.99 1.72
C VAL A 74 10.62 2.77 3.15
N LEU A 75 11.49 2.70 4.15
CA LEU A 75 11.07 2.58 5.55
C LEU A 75 10.31 3.83 6.01
N MET A 76 10.84 5.03 5.75
CA MET A 76 10.17 6.28 6.13
C MET A 76 8.81 6.41 5.41
N ASP A 77 8.75 6.01 4.12
CA ASP A 77 7.54 5.99 3.32
C ASP A 77 6.48 5.07 3.94
N ARG A 78 6.89 3.86 4.33
CA ARG A 78 6.00 2.87 4.95
C ARG A 78 5.41 3.37 6.27
N ILE A 79 6.19 4.08 7.07
CA ILE A 79 5.70 4.70 8.32
C ILE A 79 4.59 5.71 8.00
N CYS A 80 4.74 6.51 6.95
CA CYS A 80 3.73 7.47 6.53
C CYS A 80 2.45 6.81 5.99
N GLU A 81 2.55 5.69 5.27
CA GLU A 81 1.38 4.91 4.86
C GLU A 81 0.59 4.38 6.05
N LEU A 82 1.28 3.69 6.96
CA LEU A 82 0.63 3.10 8.13
C LEU A 82 -0.04 4.17 9.00
N CYS A 83 0.59 5.34 9.13
CA CYS A 83 0.01 6.48 9.82
C CYS A 83 -1.24 7.01 9.10
N HIS A 84 -1.21 7.12 7.77
CA HIS A 84 -2.39 7.48 6.99
C HIS A 84 -3.53 6.47 7.17
N ASP A 85 -3.25 5.18 7.09
CA ASP A 85 -4.27 4.14 7.27
C ASP A 85 -4.96 4.25 8.62
N MET A 86 -4.21 4.56 9.69
CA MET A 86 -4.75 4.73 11.04
C MET A 86 -5.58 6.00 11.24
N PHE A 87 -5.19 7.13 10.62
CA PHE A 87 -5.77 8.45 10.92
C PHE A 87 -6.50 9.11 9.74
N SER A 88 -6.58 8.47 8.58
CA SER A 88 -7.16 9.04 7.35
C SER A 88 -8.58 9.59 7.54
N HIS A 89 -9.38 9.00 8.43
CA HIS A 89 -10.73 9.46 8.74
C HIS A 89 -10.77 10.84 9.42
N GLN A 90 -9.73 11.18 10.17
CA GLN A 90 -9.63 12.45 10.90
C GLN A 90 -8.70 13.45 10.18
N LEU A 91 -7.65 12.92 9.55
CA LEU A 91 -6.58 13.67 8.90
C LEU A 91 -6.30 13.02 7.53
N PRO A 92 -7.08 13.34 6.49
CA PRO A 92 -6.95 12.67 5.19
C PRO A 92 -5.58 12.91 4.53
N ASN A 93 -4.94 14.05 4.82
CA ASN A 93 -3.67 14.44 4.22
C ASN A 93 -2.43 13.96 4.98
N THR A 94 -2.58 13.14 6.04
CA THR A 94 -1.47 12.67 6.88
C THR A 94 -0.33 12.05 6.04
N ARG A 95 -0.67 11.34 4.97
CA ARG A 95 0.29 10.69 4.06
C ARG A 95 1.25 11.70 3.40
N ALA A 96 0.72 12.83 2.93
CA ALA A 96 1.50 13.87 2.25
C ALA A 96 2.26 14.73 3.27
N GLU A 97 1.58 15.13 4.35
CA GLU A 97 2.17 15.92 5.42
C GLU A 97 3.28 15.19 6.18
N CYS A 98 3.22 13.86 6.24
CA CYS A 98 4.26 13.03 6.82
C CYS A 98 5.55 13.04 5.98
N ARG A 99 5.45 13.11 4.65
CA ARG A 99 6.61 13.14 3.73
C ARG A 99 7.23 14.52 3.55
N SER A 100 6.53 15.57 3.92
CA SER A 100 6.96 16.95 3.71
C SER A 100 8.32 17.22 4.36
N ASP A 101 9.08 18.14 3.77
CA ASP A 101 10.38 18.58 4.32
C ASP A 101 11.34 17.40 4.55
N CYS A 102 11.44 16.50 3.56
CA CYS A 102 12.32 15.33 3.62
C CYS A 102 12.12 14.46 4.88
N PHE A 103 10.87 14.23 5.30
CA PHE A 103 10.52 13.53 6.56
C PHE A 103 11.01 14.22 7.86
N ARG A 104 11.40 15.49 7.81
CA ARG A 104 11.80 16.27 9.00
C ARG A 104 10.62 16.92 9.72
N SER A 105 9.42 16.84 9.13
CA SER A 105 8.20 17.44 9.65
C SER A 105 7.80 16.89 11.02
N ASN A 106 7.04 17.69 11.77
CA ASN A 106 6.47 17.24 13.04
C ASN A 106 5.45 16.10 12.84
N ASN A 107 4.82 16.02 11.66
CA ASN A 107 3.87 14.97 11.33
C ASN A 107 4.59 13.62 11.19
N PHE A 108 5.75 13.59 10.54
CA PHE A 108 6.60 12.40 10.54
C PHE A 108 6.96 11.95 11.97
N LYS A 109 7.43 12.88 12.81
CA LYS A 109 7.81 12.58 14.21
C LYS A 109 6.63 12.03 15.03
N LYS A 110 5.42 12.55 14.83
CA LYS A 110 4.21 12.01 15.47
C LYS A 110 3.91 10.59 15.01
N CYS A 111 3.95 10.34 13.70
CA CYS A 111 3.75 8.99 13.14
C CYS A 111 4.79 8.00 13.67
N LEU A 112 6.07 8.38 13.70
CA LEU A 112 7.16 7.54 14.20
C LEU A 112 6.97 7.13 15.67
N ARG A 113 6.40 8.01 16.51
CA ARG A 113 6.17 7.72 17.94
C ARG A 113 5.18 6.57 18.16
N LEU A 114 4.27 6.32 17.22
CA LEU A 114 3.30 5.21 17.31
C LEU A 114 3.98 3.85 17.24
N PHE A 115 5.12 3.78 16.55
CA PHE A 115 5.92 2.57 16.40
C PHE A 115 7.01 2.44 17.45
N LYS A 116 7.15 3.42 18.35
CA LYS A 116 8.14 3.36 19.42
C LYS A 116 7.64 2.41 20.52
N PRO A 117 8.45 1.44 20.96
CA PRO A 117 8.11 0.59 22.09
C PRO A 117 7.78 1.44 23.32
N ILE A 118 6.72 1.05 24.03
CA ILE A 118 6.38 1.67 25.31
C ILE A 118 7.43 1.22 26.31
N ASN A 119 8.31 2.13 26.72
CA ASN A 119 9.28 1.84 27.78
C ASN A 119 8.55 1.85 29.13
N THR A 120 7.92 0.73 29.50
CA THR A 120 7.40 0.51 30.85
C THR A 120 8.57 0.23 31.80
N LYS A 121 9.32 1.27 32.17
CA LYS A 121 10.14 1.20 33.38
C LYS A 121 9.20 1.45 34.56
N ASN A 122 8.57 0.39 35.05
CA ASN A 122 7.88 0.42 36.33
C ASN A 122 8.94 0.64 37.41
N LYS A 123 8.87 1.79 38.07
CA LYS A 123 9.59 2.09 39.31
C LYS A 123 8.73 1.66 40.48
#